data_AF-A0A2A2R9S1-F1
#
_entry.id   AF-A0A2A2R9S1-F1
#
_cell.length_a   1.000
_cell.length_b   1.000
_cell.length_c   1.000
_cell.angle_alpha   90.00
_cell.angle_beta   90.00
_cell.angle_gamma   90.00
#
_symmetry.space_group_name_H-M   'P 1'
#
loop_
_entity.id
_entity.type
_entity.pdbx_description
1 polymer ?
#
loop_
_entity_poly.entity_id
_entity_poly.type
_entity_poly.pdbx_seq_one_letter_code
_entity_poly.pdbx_strand_id
1 'polypeptide(L)'
;MKFGALLARAWNLYRTHFVLIAMITVIVWLPGDLLEGYLEKYVFGVDNFQFSFQFSNFYTCCIGIIATGGILALLEHAAIGEKLTLAQAMIQGLENWGRLWFAGLVLGVLSIAGLVLLILPGMILMVRCSLLSALVVRNRVTGMKAVRLSFAYTKGYFWRLLWWFAVVILAGISFSMIISFLSNLAFNWWIINVATTVLGDMALAFWTVFMWVVYDEILTHGDAEELTPKSWLPI
;
A
#
# COMPACT_ATOMS: atom_id res chain seq x y z
N MET A 1 6.71 6.00 -21.10
CA MET A 1 6.02 6.49 -19.89
C MET A 1 6.90 7.53 -19.20
N LYS A 2 6.41 8.77 -19.03
CA LYS A 2 7.13 9.82 -18.28
C LYS A 2 6.65 9.79 -16.83
N PHE A 3 7.58 9.75 -15.86
CA PHE A 3 7.25 9.71 -14.43
C PHE A 3 6.28 10.82 -14.00
N GLY A 4 6.48 12.05 -14.51
CA GLY A 4 5.59 13.18 -14.21
C GLY A 4 4.14 12.97 -14.67
N ALA A 5 3.91 12.25 -15.76
CA ALA A 5 2.56 11.93 -16.22
C ALA A 5 1.86 10.92 -15.29
N LEU A 6 2.60 9.91 -14.82
CA LEU A 6 2.10 8.94 -13.83
C LEU A 6 1.77 9.62 -12.51
N LEU A 7 2.66 10.49 -12.03
CA LEU A 7 2.44 11.24 -10.80
C LEU A 7 1.22 12.18 -10.92
N ALA A 8 1.08 12.90 -12.04
CA ALA A 8 -0.06 13.76 -12.30
C ALA A 8 -1.37 12.96 -12.37
N ARG A 9 -1.38 11.79 -13.00
CA ARG A 9 -2.54 10.89 -13.06
C ARG A 9 -2.91 10.37 -11.67
N ALA A 10 -1.94 9.90 -10.89
CA ALA A 10 -2.15 9.45 -9.51
C ALA A 10 -2.68 10.57 -8.62
N TRP A 11 -2.12 11.78 -8.75
CA TRP A 11 -2.59 12.97 -8.02
C TRP A 11 -4.00 13.37 -8.41
N ASN A 12 -4.36 13.27 -9.69
CA ASN A 12 -5.71 13.54 -10.14
C ASN A 12 -6.73 12.54 -9.58
N LEU A 13 -6.41 11.24 -9.62
CA LEU A 13 -7.25 10.20 -9.04
C LEU A 13 -7.40 10.35 -7.53
N TYR A 14 -6.28 10.57 -6.83
CA TYR A 14 -6.28 10.79 -5.39
C TYR A 14 -7.14 11.98 -4.99
N ARG A 15 -7.00 13.14 -5.68
CA ARG A 15 -7.84 14.31 -5.41
C ARG A 15 -9.32 14.09 -5.75
N THR A 16 -9.61 13.41 -6.86
CA THR A 16 -10.99 13.13 -7.29
C THR A 16 -11.73 12.26 -6.28
N HIS A 17 -11.02 11.29 -5.68
CA HIS A 17 -11.59 10.35 -4.71
C HIS A 17 -11.15 10.61 -3.27
N PHE A 18 -10.60 11.79 -2.98
CA PHE A 18 -9.94 12.08 -1.70
C PHE A 18 -10.85 11.82 -0.51
N VAL A 19 -12.12 12.23 -0.59
CA VAL A 19 -13.09 12.06 0.50
C VAL A 19 -13.31 10.59 0.81
N LEU A 20 -13.48 9.73 -0.20
CA LEU A 20 -13.68 8.29 0.02
C LEU A 20 -12.40 7.62 0.54
N ILE A 21 -11.24 7.96 -0.02
CA ILE A 21 -9.94 7.45 0.44
C ILE A 21 -9.73 7.85 1.91
N ALA A 22 -9.96 9.12 2.26
CA ALA A 22 -9.86 9.63 3.62
C ALA A 22 -10.80 8.89 4.58
N MET A 23 -12.06 8.67 4.19
CA MET A 23 -13.02 7.93 5.01
C MET A 23 -12.59 6.48 5.24
N ILE A 24 -12.13 5.79 4.19
CA ILE A 24 -11.59 4.42 4.31
C ILE A 24 -10.41 4.41 5.27
N THR A 25 -9.45 5.32 5.08
CA THR A 25 -8.26 5.43 5.93
C THR A 25 -8.65 5.72 7.37
N VAL A 26 -9.47 6.73 7.65
CA VAL A 26 -9.88 7.10 9.01
C VAL A 26 -10.62 5.96 9.69
N ILE A 27 -11.56 5.30 9.03
CA ILE A 27 -12.32 4.18 9.62
C ILE A 27 -11.41 3.02 10.01
N VAL A 28 -10.39 2.74 9.19
CA VAL A 28 -9.48 1.61 9.41
C VAL A 28 -8.33 1.96 10.36
N TRP A 29 -7.73 3.15 10.27
CA TRP A 29 -6.51 3.49 11.01
C TRP A 29 -6.78 4.17 12.35
N LEU A 30 -7.78 5.07 12.43
CA LEU A 30 -8.07 5.82 13.66
C LEU A 30 -8.25 4.93 14.91
N PRO A 31 -8.97 3.79 14.87
CA PRO A 31 -9.09 2.93 16.05
C PRO A 31 -7.75 2.32 16.49
N GLY A 32 -6.89 1.97 15.53
CA GLY A 32 -5.55 1.42 15.77
C GLY A 32 -4.64 2.46 16.40
N ASP A 33 -4.60 3.67 15.83
CA ASP A 33 -3.75 4.75 16.30
C ASP A 33 -4.20 5.26 17.69
N LEU A 34 -5.51 5.34 17.93
CA LEU A 34 -6.04 5.67 19.25
C LEU A 34 -5.64 4.62 20.29
N LEU A 35 -5.72 3.33 19.94
CA LEU A 35 -5.33 2.24 20.82
C LEU A 35 -3.81 2.24 21.05
N GLU A 36 -3.00 2.42 20.01
CA GLU A 36 -1.54 2.51 20.11
C GLU A 36 -1.12 3.68 21.00
N GLY A 37 -1.63 4.88 20.76
CA GLY A 37 -1.32 6.06 21.55
C GLY A 37 -1.79 5.94 23.02
N TYR A 38 -2.90 5.25 23.27
CA TYR A 38 -3.34 4.92 24.62
C TYR A 38 -2.38 3.92 25.30
N LEU A 39 -2.03 2.83 24.61
CA LEU A 39 -1.15 1.80 25.14
C LEU A 39 0.25 2.34 25.43
N GLU A 40 0.82 3.13 24.53
CA GLU A 40 2.13 3.76 24.69
C GLU A 40 2.16 4.66 25.95
N LYS A 41 1.13 5.50 26.10
CA LYS A 41 1.06 6.46 27.20
C LYS A 41 0.77 5.84 28.56
N TYR A 42 -0.13 4.85 28.62
CA TYR A 42 -0.70 4.38 29.89
C TYR A 42 -0.30 2.95 30.28
N VAL A 43 0.17 2.12 29.34
CA VAL A 43 0.41 0.68 29.58
C VAL A 43 1.88 0.31 29.40
N PHE A 44 2.49 0.67 28.28
CA PHE A 44 3.84 0.24 27.94
C PHE A 44 4.90 1.05 28.68
N GLY A 45 4.69 2.34 28.91
CA GLY A 45 5.74 3.21 29.43
C GLY A 45 6.82 3.49 28.38
N VAL A 46 7.63 4.52 28.63
CA VAL A 46 8.51 5.15 27.63
C VAL A 46 9.58 4.19 27.07
N ASP A 47 9.97 3.17 27.83
CA ASP A 47 11.08 2.28 27.48
C ASP A 47 10.67 1.09 26.58
N ASN A 48 9.37 0.85 26.38
CA ASN A 48 8.85 -0.34 25.72
C ASN A 48 8.57 -0.15 24.22
N PHE A 49 9.48 0.55 23.51
CA PHE A 49 9.40 0.80 22.06
C PHE A 49 9.16 -0.48 21.24
N GLN A 50 9.71 -1.62 21.67
CA GLN A 50 9.54 -2.90 21.00
C GLN A 50 8.07 -3.36 20.95
N PHE A 51 7.27 -3.12 22.00
CA PHE A 51 5.87 -3.51 22.02
C PHE A 51 5.02 -2.64 21.10
N SER A 52 5.23 -1.32 21.10
CA SER A 52 4.56 -0.40 20.17
C SER A 52 4.86 -0.79 18.72
N PHE A 53 6.13 -1.05 18.40
CA PHE A 53 6.52 -1.49 17.06
C PHE A 53 5.86 -2.82 16.66
N GLN A 54 5.79 -3.80 17.56
CA GLN A 54 5.10 -5.07 17.29
C GLN A 54 3.60 -4.89 17.08
N PHE A 55 2.95 -4.07 17.93
CA PHE A 55 1.54 -3.75 17.82
C PHE A 55 1.23 -3.06 16.48
N SER A 56 2.00 -2.04 16.12
CA SER A 56 1.84 -1.30 14.87
C SER A 56 2.00 -2.20 13.63
N ASN A 57 3.02 -3.08 13.63
CA ASN A 57 3.20 -4.05 12.54
C ASN A 57 2.05 -5.07 12.48
N PHE A 58 1.60 -5.58 13.63
CA PHE A 58 0.46 -6.48 13.69
C PHE A 58 -0.81 -5.80 13.16
N TYR A 59 -1.07 -4.57 13.59
CA TYR A 59 -2.22 -3.78 13.14
C TYR A 59 -2.17 -3.51 11.64
N THR A 60 -1.02 -3.09 11.13
CA THR A 60 -0.81 -2.85 9.70
C THR A 60 -1.06 -4.12 8.88
N CYS A 61 -0.48 -5.25 9.29
CA CYS A 61 -0.62 -6.52 8.61
C CYS A 61 -2.04 -7.09 8.69
N CYS A 62 -2.73 -6.95 9.82
CA CYS A 62 -4.06 -7.55 10.01
C CYS A 62 -5.19 -6.62 9.63
N ILE A 63 -5.16 -5.35 10.02
CA ILE A 63 -6.28 -4.42 9.86
C ILE A 63 -6.00 -3.41 8.73
N GLY A 64 -4.80 -2.86 8.65
CA GLY A 64 -4.40 -1.88 7.63
C GLY A 64 -4.55 -2.39 6.19
N ILE A 65 -4.43 -3.71 5.98
CA ILE A 65 -4.67 -4.35 4.67
C ILE A 65 -6.10 -4.11 4.15
N ILE A 66 -7.09 -3.97 5.03
CA ILE A 66 -8.49 -3.69 4.63
C ILE A 66 -8.59 -2.34 3.92
N ALA A 67 -7.91 -1.31 4.44
CA ALA A 67 -7.86 0.01 3.79
C ALA A 67 -7.21 -0.08 2.41
N THR A 68 -6.09 -0.83 2.31
CA THR A 68 -5.40 -1.04 1.03
C THR A 68 -6.32 -1.72 0.02
N GLY A 69 -7.01 -2.79 0.41
CA GLY A 69 -7.98 -3.49 -0.46
C GLY A 69 -9.14 -2.60 -0.88
N GLY A 70 -9.70 -1.81 0.04
CA GLY A 70 -10.81 -0.89 -0.26
C GLY A 70 -10.41 0.24 -1.21
N ILE A 71 -9.21 0.81 -1.03
CA ILE A 71 -8.67 1.84 -1.95
C ILE A 71 -8.41 1.23 -3.33
N LEU A 72 -7.79 0.04 -3.42
CA LEU A 72 -7.57 -0.62 -4.70
C LEU A 72 -8.88 -0.95 -5.42
N ALA A 73 -9.88 -1.47 -4.70
CA ALA A 73 -11.22 -1.73 -5.24
C ALA A 73 -11.88 -0.46 -5.78
N LEU A 74 -11.79 0.65 -5.04
CA LEU A 74 -12.29 1.96 -5.46
C LEU A 74 -11.64 2.41 -6.78
N LEU A 75 -10.32 2.26 -6.92
CA LEU A 75 -9.60 2.66 -8.13
C LEU A 75 -9.94 1.77 -9.33
N GLU A 76 -10.10 0.46 -9.13
CA GLU A 76 -10.54 -0.46 -10.19
C GLU A 76 -11.92 -0.08 -10.76
N HIS A 77 -12.89 0.26 -9.89
CA HIS A 77 -14.21 0.71 -10.34
C HIS A 77 -14.13 2.09 -11.00
N ALA A 78 -13.32 3.00 -10.47
CA ALA A 78 -13.11 4.31 -11.08
C ALA A 78 -12.49 4.21 -12.49
N ALA A 79 -11.63 3.21 -12.74
CA ALA A 79 -11.02 2.97 -14.05
C ALA A 79 -12.03 2.64 -15.15
N ILE A 80 -13.13 1.96 -14.79
CA ILE A 80 -14.23 1.59 -15.69
C ILE A 80 -15.40 2.59 -15.65
N GLY A 81 -15.25 3.71 -14.96
CA GLY A 81 -16.28 4.76 -14.84
C GLY A 81 -17.40 4.45 -13.84
N GLU A 82 -17.25 3.38 -13.05
CA GLU A 82 -18.19 3.01 -12.00
C GLU A 82 -17.93 3.79 -10.71
N LYS A 83 -19.00 4.06 -9.96
CA LYS A 83 -18.91 4.72 -8.65
C LYS A 83 -19.05 3.68 -7.56
N LEU A 84 -18.06 3.63 -6.66
CA LEU A 84 -18.10 2.77 -5.49
C LEU A 84 -18.50 3.59 -4.25
N THR A 85 -19.45 3.09 -3.48
CA THR A 85 -19.77 3.66 -2.17
C THR A 85 -18.75 3.25 -1.11
N LEU A 86 -18.66 3.99 0.00
CA LEU A 86 -17.77 3.65 1.12
C LEU A 86 -18.01 2.23 1.65
N ALA A 87 -19.28 1.85 1.83
CA ALA A 87 -19.63 0.51 2.32
C ALA A 87 -19.17 -0.58 1.34
N GLN A 88 -19.39 -0.40 0.04
CA GLN A 88 -18.92 -1.35 -0.98
C GLN A 88 -17.39 -1.44 -1.03
N ALA A 89 -16.68 -0.31 -0.89
CA ALA A 89 -15.22 -0.31 -0.82
C ALA A 89 -14.70 -1.10 0.39
N MET A 90 -15.32 -0.91 1.56
CA MET A 90 -14.97 -1.66 2.77
C MET A 90 -15.28 -3.15 2.65
N ILE A 91 -16.44 -3.51 2.08
CA ILE A 91 -16.80 -4.91 1.83
C ILE A 91 -15.79 -5.56 0.87
N GLN A 92 -15.45 -4.91 -0.24
CA GLN A 92 -14.46 -5.45 -1.17
C GLN A 92 -13.05 -5.51 -0.58
N GLY A 93 -12.70 -4.56 0.30
CA GLY A 93 -11.46 -4.61 1.09
C GLY A 93 -11.43 -5.85 1.99
N LEU A 94 -12.54 -6.16 2.64
CA LEU A 94 -12.69 -7.35 3.49
C LEU A 94 -12.72 -8.66 2.68
N GLU A 95 -13.42 -8.68 1.54
CA GLU A 95 -13.46 -9.85 0.63
C GLU A 95 -12.07 -10.20 0.08
N ASN A 96 -11.22 -9.19 -0.16
CA ASN A 96 -9.85 -9.39 -0.61
C ASN A 96 -8.84 -9.52 0.54
N TRP A 97 -9.27 -9.39 1.79
CA TRP A 97 -8.40 -9.36 2.97
C TRP A 97 -7.47 -10.57 3.02
N GLY A 98 -8.02 -11.79 2.96
CA GLY A 98 -7.22 -13.01 3.06
C GLY A 98 -6.21 -13.16 1.92
N ARG A 99 -6.56 -12.67 0.72
CA ARG A 99 -5.66 -12.72 -0.44
C ARG A 99 -4.52 -11.72 -0.31
N LEU A 100 -4.82 -10.50 0.11
CA LEU A 100 -3.84 -9.45 0.35
C LEU A 100 -2.93 -9.79 1.53
N TRP A 101 -3.50 -10.34 2.61
CA TRP A 101 -2.74 -10.83 3.76
C TRP A 101 -1.75 -11.93 3.36
N PHE A 102 -2.20 -12.92 2.59
CA PHE A 102 -1.31 -13.97 2.09
C PHE A 102 -0.24 -13.41 1.15
N ALA A 103 -0.59 -12.46 0.27
CA ALA A 103 0.37 -11.78 -0.59
C ALA A 103 1.42 -11.01 0.21
N GLY A 104 1.00 -10.31 1.27
CA GLY A 104 1.89 -9.64 2.22
C GLY A 104 2.81 -10.61 2.94
N LEU A 105 2.29 -11.76 3.41
CA LEU A 105 3.09 -12.80 4.06
C LEU A 105 4.14 -13.38 3.11
N VAL A 106 3.76 -13.70 1.87
CA VAL A 106 4.71 -14.17 0.86
C VAL A 106 5.77 -13.11 0.56
N LEU A 107 5.38 -11.84 0.41
CA LEU A 107 6.32 -10.74 0.22
C LEU A 107 7.26 -10.61 1.42
N GLY A 108 6.77 -10.73 2.65
CA GLY A 108 7.58 -10.67 3.87
C GLY A 108 8.62 -11.79 3.92
N VAL A 109 8.20 -13.04 3.68
CA VAL A 109 9.11 -14.20 3.63
C VAL A 109 10.16 -14.04 2.53
N LEU A 110 9.74 -13.63 1.33
CA LEU A 110 10.66 -13.38 0.21
C LEU A 110 11.62 -12.23 0.50
N SER A 111 11.17 -11.17 1.19
CA SER A 111 12.01 -10.04 1.56
C SER A 111 13.06 -10.45 2.59
N ILE A 112 12.67 -11.21 3.63
CA ILE A 112 13.60 -11.74 4.63
C ILE A 112 14.61 -12.69 3.97
N ALA A 113 14.14 -13.65 3.16
CA ALA A 113 15.01 -14.57 2.44
C ALA A 113 15.98 -13.83 1.51
N GLY A 114 15.48 -12.81 0.80
CA GLY A 114 16.28 -11.94 -0.05
C GLY A 114 17.37 -11.24 0.76
N LEU A 115 17.01 -10.57 1.85
CA LEU A 115 17.96 -9.84 2.71
C LEU A 115 19.02 -10.76 3.34
N VAL A 116 18.65 -11.97 3.77
CA VAL A 116 19.59 -12.98 4.28
C VAL A 116 20.57 -13.42 3.21
N LEU A 117 20.10 -13.57 1.96
CA LEU A 117 20.92 -14.07 0.87
C LEU A 117 21.83 -13.00 0.26
N LEU A 118 21.44 -11.70 0.31
CA LEU A 118 22.22 -10.46 0.10
C LEU A 118 21.25 -9.25 -0.06
N ILE A 119 21.68 -8.00 0.17
CA ILE A 119 20.78 -6.82 0.01
C ILE A 119 20.19 -6.71 -1.42
N LEU A 120 21.01 -7.00 -2.44
CA LEU A 120 20.61 -6.92 -3.85
C LEU A 120 19.44 -7.86 -4.22
N PRO A 121 19.46 -9.19 -3.94
CA PRO A 121 18.33 -10.05 -4.23
C PRO A 121 17.05 -9.63 -3.47
N GLY A 122 17.16 -9.13 -2.24
CA GLY A 122 16.02 -8.55 -1.52
C GLY A 122 15.36 -7.39 -2.29
N MET A 123 16.15 -6.41 -2.74
CA MET A 123 15.63 -5.29 -3.54
C MET A 123 15.02 -5.75 -4.86
N ILE A 124 15.61 -6.75 -5.52
CA ILE A 124 15.05 -7.31 -6.75
C ILE A 124 13.67 -7.89 -6.48
N LEU A 125 13.51 -8.70 -5.43
CA LEU A 125 12.23 -9.31 -5.06
C LEU A 125 11.17 -8.24 -4.71
N MET A 126 11.53 -7.21 -3.95
CA MET A 126 10.60 -6.13 -3.59
C MET A 126 10.06 -5.39 -4.81
N VAL A 127 10.94 -5.01 -5.75
CA VAL A 127 10.51 -4.33 -6.99
C VAL A 127 9.68 -5.26 -7.86
N ARG A 128 10.04 -6.55 -7.95
CA ARG A 128 9.30 -7.54 -8.76
C ARG A 128 7.93 -7.90 -8.17
N CYS A 129 7.76 -7.78 -6.87
CA CYS A 129 6.50 -8.02 -6.16
C CYS A 129 5.70 -6.74 -5.86
N SER A 130 6.16 -5.57 -6.31
CA SER A 130 5.50 -4.29 -6.10
C SER A 130 4.04 -4.24 -6.57
N LEU A 131 3.74 -4.93 -7.68
CA LEU A 131 2.42 -4.94 -8.31
C LEU A 131 1.49 -6.00 -7.69
N LEU A 132 1.97 -6.79 -6.72
CA LEU A 132 1.27 -7.95 -6.20
C LEU A 132 -0.08 -7.58 -5.59
N SER A 133 -0.16 -6.51 -4.80
CA SER A 133 -1.41 -6.11 -4.14
C SER A 133 -2.49 -5.70 -5.15
N ALA A 134 -2.15 -4.88 -6.15
CA ALA A 134 -3.08 -4.45 -7.19
C ALA A 134 -3.55 -5.65 -8.04
N LEU A 135 -2.61 -6.54 -8.37
CA LEU A 135 -2.88 -7.73 -9.17
C LEU A 135 -3.80 -8.72 -8.45
N VAL A 136 -3.61 -8.91 -7.15
CA VAL A 136 -4.46 -9.77 -6.32
C VAL A 136 -5.90 -9.26 -6.27
N VAL A 137 -6.08 -7.94 -6.16
CA VAL A 137 -7.42 -7.32 -6.14
C VAL A 137 -8.08 -7.39 -7.51
N ARG A 138 -7.38 -6.98 -8.58
CA ARG A 138 -7.93 -6.93 -9.95
C ARG A 138 -8.19 -8.32 -10.52
N ASN A 139 -7.21 -9.22 -10.45
CA ASN A 139 -7.28 -10.52 -11.12
C ASN A 139 -7.80 -11.64 -10.21
N ARG A 140 -8.06 -11.36 -8.94
CA ARG A 140 -8.54 -12.33 -7.93
C ARG A 140 -7.65 -13.58 -7.81
N VAL A 141 -6.38 -13.48 -8.18
CA VAL A 141 -5.41 -14.57 -8.08
C VAL A 141 -4.69 -14.55 -6.75
N THR A 142 -4.30 -15.72 -6.25
CA THR A 142 -3.61 -15.90 -4.97
C THR A 142 -2.34 -16.70 -5.11
N GLY A 143 -1.54 -16.75 -4.04
CA GLY A 143 -0.42 -17.67 -3.94
C GLY A 143 0.75 -17.37 -4.88
N MET A 144 1.49 -18.42 -5.21
CA MET A 144 2.64 -18.35 -6.12
C MET A 144 2.24 -17.93 -7.55
N LYS A 145 0.98 -18.14 -7.94
CA LYS A 145 0.45 -17.69 -9.24
C LYS A 145 0.50 -16.17 -9.36
N ALA A 146 0.08 -15.46 -8.31
CA ALA A 146 0.13 -14.00 -8.26
C ALA A 146 1.57 -13.46 -8.32
N VAL A 147 2.50 -14.11 -7.60
CA VAL A 147 3.94 -13.76 -7.63
C VAL A 147 4.50 -13.90 -9.03
N ARG A 148 4.27 -15.05 -9.70
CA ARG A 148 4.77 -15.29 -11.06
C ARG A 148 4.23 -14.25 -12.06
N LEU A 149 2.96 -13.89 -11.95
CA LEU A 149 2.37 -12.84 -12.80
C LEU A 149 3.01 -11.47 -12.53
N SER A 150 3.22 -11.11 -11.27
CA SER A 150 3.92 -9.86 -10.92
C SER A 150 5.33 -9.83 -11.51
N PHE A 151 6.06 -10.96 -11.50
CA PHE A 151 7.39 -11.05 -12.12
C PHE A 151 7.36 -10.90 -13.63
N ALA A 152 6.34 -11.49 -14.28
CA ALA A 152 6.15 -11.38 -15.71
C ALA A 152 5.87 -9.93 -16.12
N TYR A 153 4.93 -9.24 -15.45
CA TYR A 153 4.58 -7.85 -15.77
C TYR A 153 5.70 -6.85 -15.47
N THR A 154 6.51 -7.10 -14.45
CA THR A 154 7.64 -6.23 -14.13
C THR A 154 8.88 -6.48 -15.02
N LYS A 155 8.85 -7.51 -15.89
CA LYS A 155 9.96 -7.82 -16.81
C LYS A 155 10.07 -6.72 -17.86
N GLY A 156 11.29 -6.21 -18.07
CA GLY A 156 11.55 -5.07 -18.95
C GLY A 156 11.39 -3.69 -18.28
N TYR A 157 10.64 -3.60 -17.17
CA TYR A 157 10.39 -2.34 -16.45
C TYR A 157 11.19 -2.19 -15.15
N PHE A 158 11.99 -3.20 -14.77
CA PHE A 158 12.70 -3.26 -13.48
C PHE A 158 13.42 -1.95 -13.09
N TRP A 159 14.31 -1.43 -13.93
CA TRP A 159 15.10 -0.24 -13.61
C TRP A 159 14.23 1.02 -13.48
N ARG A 160 13.15 1.11 -14.25
CA ARG A 160 12.21 2.24 -14.18
C ARG A 160 11.41 2.18 -12.89
N LEU A 161 10.89 1.00 -12.55
CA LEU A 161 10.20 0.76 -11.30
C LEU A 161 11.11 1.06 -10.11
N LEU A 162 12.33 0.52 -10.10
CA LEU A 162 13.30 0.77 -9.04
C LEU A 162 13.54 2.28 -8.82
N TRP A 163 13.71 3.05 -9.91
CA TRP A 163 13.85 4.50 -9.82
C TRP A 163 12.60 5.20 -9.25
N TRP A 164 11.40 4.84 -9.73
CA TRP A 164 10.16 5.41 -9.20
C TRP A 164 9.95 5.08 -7.72
N PHE A 165 10.26 3.84 -7.32
CA PHE A 165 10.27 3.41 -5.93
C PHE A 165 11.23 4.26 -5.10
N ALA A 166 12.47 4.43 -5.55
CA ALA A 166 13.47 5.23 -4.85
C ALA A 166 13.02 6.68 -4.65
N VAL A 167 12.49 7.33 -5.70
CA VAL A 167 12.02 8.72 -5.63
C VAL A 167 10.90 8.86 -4.60
N VAL A 168 9.93 7.96 -4.59
CA VAL A 168 8.80 8.08 -3.67
C VAL A 168 9.17 7.66 -2.25
N ILE A 169 10.05 6.67 -2.05
CA ILE A 169 10.58 6.34 -0.72
C ILE A 169 11.31 7.56 -0.14
N LEU A 170 12.15 8.23 -0.93
CA LEU A 170 12.83 9.45 -0.49
C LEU A 170 11.84 10.58 -0.15
N ALA A 171 10.79 10.75 -0.94
CA ALA A 171 9.72 11.70 -0.64
C ALA A 171 8.97 11.33 0.65
N GLY A 172 8.67 10.04 0.86
CA GLY A 172 8.02 9.54 2.07
C GLY A 172 8.86 9.72 3.33
N ILE A 173 10.17 9.45 3.26
CA ILE A 173 11.12 9.71 4.36
C ILE A 173 11.18 11.21 4.68
N SER A 174 11.25 12.06 3.64
CA SER A 174 11.27 13.51 3.84
C SER A 174 9.97 13.99 4.51
N PHE A 175 8.83 13.46 4.07
CA PHE A 175 7.53 13.76 4.66
C PHE A 175 7.43 13.27 6.11
N SER A 176 7.87 12.06 6.42
CA SER A 176 7.83 11.53 7.79
C SER A 176 8.74 12.31 8.73
N MET A 177 9.91 12.77 8.27
CA MET A 177 10.76 13.67 9.06
C MET A 177 10.05 15.00 9.41
N ILE A 178 9.30 15.57 8.46
CA ILE A 178 8.52 16.79 8.71
C ILE A 178 7.41 16.54 9.72
N ILE A 179 6.64 15.46 9.57
CA ILE A 179 5.58 15.10 10.51
C ILE A 179 6.16 14.87 11.91
N SER A 180 7.21 14.07 12.04
CA SER A 180 7.89 13.84 13.32
C SER A 180 8.39 15.13 13.95
N PHE A 181 8.96 16.04 13.15
CA PHE A 181 9.38 17.35 13.66
C PHE A 181 8.20 18.18 14.17
N LEU A 182 7.09 18.24 13.43
CA LEU A 182 5.88 18.96 13.83
C LEU A 182 5.22 18.36 15.09
N SER A 183 5.16 17.03 15.20
CA SER A 183 4.61 16.35 16.37
C SER A 183 5.44 16.63 17.63
N ASN A 184 6.76 16.75 17.52
CA ASN A 184 7.61 17.16 18.63
C ASN A 184 7.38 18.62 19.08
N LEU A 185 6.92 19.51 18.20
CA LEU A 185 6.57 20.89 18.54
C LEU A 185 5.17 20.99 19.20
N ALA A 186 4.26 20.10 18.84
CA ALA A 186 2.89 20.09 19.33
C ALA A 186 2.81 19.47 20.74
N PHE A 187 3.24 20.24 21.75
CA PHE A 187 3.07 20.02 23.19
C PHE A 187 2.55 18.62 23.58
N ASN A 188 3.41 17.62 23.90
CA ASN A 188 3.18 16.31 24.56
C ASN A 188 1.75 15.70 24.72
N TRP A 189 0.81 16.01 23.84
CA TRP A 189 -0.59 15.63 23.92
C TRP A 189 -0.77 14.49 22.93
N TRP A 190 -0.81 13.27 23.47
CA TRP A 190 -0.93 12.05 22.68
C TRP A 190 -2.08 12.08 21.64
N ILE A 191 -3.16 12.81 21.91
CA ILE A 191 -4.28 12.99 20.96
C ILE A 191 -3.84 13.74 19.70
N ILE A 192 -2.98 14.75 19.84
CA ILE A 192 -2.44 15.48 18.68
C ILE A 192 -1.53 14.55 17.88
N ASN A 193 -0.72 13.73 18.55
CA ASN A 193 0.11 12.73 17.88
C ASN A 193 -0.76 11.76 17.05
N VAL A 194 -1.84 11.22 17.64
CA VAL A 194 -2.79 10.36 16.92
C VAL A 194 -3.37 11.07 15.70
N ALA A 195 -3.81 12.33 15.85
CA ALA A 195 -4.32 13.10 14.72
C ALA A 195 -3.26 13.32 13.63
N THR A 196 -2.00 13.58 13.99
CA THR A 196 -0.90 13.71 13.03
C THR A 196 -0.57 12.40 12.32
N THR A 197 -0.65 11.26 13.02
CA THR A 197 -0.42 9.93 12.45
C THR A 197 -1.50 9.60 11.42
N VAL A 198 -2.78 9.79 11.76
CA VAL A 198 -3.90 9.55 10.82
C VAL A 198 -3.78 10.42 9.56
N LEU A 199 -3.37 11.69 9.72
CA LEU A 199 -3.10 12.56 8.57
C LEU A 199 -1.92 12.03 7.73
N GLY A 200 -0.90 11.48 8.38
CA GLY A 200 0.19 10.74 7.75
C GLY A 200 -0.31 9.54 6.94
N ASP A 201 -1.21 8.74 7.49
CA ASP A 201 -1.77 7.56 6.79
C ASP A 201 -2.62 7.96 5.59
N MET A 202 -3.33 9.08 5.67
CA MET A 202 -4.01 9.64 4.51
C MET A 202 -3.01 10.01 3.42
N ALA A 203 -1.91 10.68 3.77
CA ALA A 203 -0.84 10.97 2.82
C ALA A 203 -0.20 9.69 2.27
N LEU A 204 0.03 8.67 3.10
CA LEU A 204 0.57 7.38 2.65
C LEU A 204 -0.41 6.62 1.76
N ALA A 205 -1.73 6.83 1.87
CA ALA A 205 -2.70 6.24 0.93
C ALA A 205 -2.45 6.69 -0.52
N PHE A 206 -1.81 7.84 -0.74
CA PHE A 206 -1.34 8.26 -2.06
C PHE A 206 -0.38 7.24 -2.69
N TRP A 207 0.46 6.57 -1.89
CA TRP A 207 1.36 5.52 -2.37
C TRP A 207 0.60 4.38 -3.03
N THR A 208 -0.48 3.93 -2.40
CA THR A 208 -1.37 2.89 -2.92
C THR A 208 -1.98 3.31 -4.26
N VAL A 209 -2.45 4.56 -4.36
CA VAL A 209 -2.97 5.11 -5.63
C VAL A 209 -1.88 5.19 -6.70
N PHE A 210 -0.68 5.64 -6.34
CA PHE A 210 0.43 5.73 -7.28
C PHE A 210 0.85 4.36 -7.81
N MET A 211 0.96 3.36 -6.92
CA MET A 211 1.28 1.98 -7.32
C MET A 211 0.21 1.36 -8.20
N TRP A 212 -1.06 1.65 -7.92
CA TRP A 212 -2.16 1.24 -8.77
C TRP A 212 -2.08 1.88 -10.17
N VAL A 213 -1.76 3.18 -10.27
CA VAL A 213 -1.58 3.85 -11.57
C VAL A 213 -0.41 3.27 -12.36
N VAL A 214 0.71 2.98 -11.69
CA VAL A 214 1.86 2.32 -12.30
C VAL A 214 1.48 0.95 -12.83
N TYR A 215 0.72 0.19 -12.05
CA TYR A 215 0.20 -1.12 -12.46
C TYR A 215 -0.72 -1.01 -13.69
N ASP A 216 -1.71 -0.11 -13.65
CA ASP A 216 -2.65 0.07 -14.74
C ASP A 216 -1.97 0.55 -16.04
N GLU A 217 -0.97 1.42 -15.93
CA GLU A 217 -0.16 1.84 -17.08
C GLU A 217 0.62 0.66 -17.69
N ILE A 218 1.25 -0.17 -16.86
CA ILE A 218 2.00 -1.36 -17.33
C ILE A 218 1.04 -2.35 -18.02
N LEU A 219 -0.18 -2.49 -17.52
CA LEU A 219 -1.17 -3.37 -18.12
C LEU A 219 -1.71 -2.84 -19.46
N THR A 220 -1.95 -1.53 -19.56
CA THR A 220 -2.50 -0.90 -20.76
C THR A 220 -1.49 -0.70 -21.89
N HIS A 221 -0.21 -0.48 -21.56
CA HIS A 221 0.83 -0.16 -22.55
C HIS A 221 1.93 -1.22 -22.67
N GLY A 222 1.98 -2.20 -21.76
CA GLY A 222 2.87 -3.34 -21.92
C GLY A 222 2.30 -4.31 -22.95
N ASP A 223 3.15 -5.13 -23.56
CA ASP A 223 2.77 -6.35 -24.29
C ASP A 223 2.16 -7.42 -23.35
N ALA A 224 1.48 -6.97 -22.28
CA ALA A 224 0.85 -7.77 -21.25
C ALA A 224 -0.21 -8.72 -21.85
N GLU A 225 -0.82 -8.34 -22.98
CA GLU A 225 -1.77 -9.18 -23.72
C GLU A 225 -1.12 -10.46 -24.27
N GLU A 226 0.16 -10.42 -24.67
CA GLU A 226 0.92 -11.64 -25.04
C GLU A 226 1.32 -12.48 -23.82
N LEU A 227 1.50 -11.84 -22.66
CA LEU A 227 2.01 -12.48 -21.44
C LEU A 227 0.91 -13.04 -20.53
N THR A 228 -0.36 -12.71 -20.74
CA THR A 228 -1.50 -13.39 -20.12
C THR A 228 -1.89 -14.61 -20.96
N PRO A 229 -1.52 -15.84 -20.57
CA PRO A 229 -1.99 -17.00 -21.30
C PRO A 229 -3.52 -17.03 -21.15
N LYS A 230 -4.26 -17.21 -22.25
CA LYS A 230 -5.75 -17.21 -22.25
C LYS A 230 -6.36 -18.11 -21.16
N SER A 231 -5.64 -19.14 -20.71
CA SER A 231 -6.01 -20.02 -19.59
C SER A 231 -5.98 -19.38 -18.19
N TRP A 232 -5.58 -18.12 -18.07
CA TRP A 232 -5.41 -17.40 -16.80
C TRP A 232 -6.46 -16.31 -16.60
N LEU A 233 -7.24 -16.00 -17.63
CA LEU A 233 -8.43 -15.18 -17.51
C LEU A 233 -9.51 -15.99 -16.76
N PRO A 234 -10.15 -15.43 -15.73
CA PRO A 234 -11.32 -16.06 -15.15
C PRO A 234 -12.40 -16.19 -16.24
N ILE A 235 -12.97 -17.39 -16.36
CA ILE A 235 -14.15 -17.66 -17.20
C ILE A 235 -15.33 -16.88 -16.63
#